data_AF-A0A975BH44-F1
#
_entry.id   AF-A0A975BH44-F1
#
_cell.length_a   1.000
_cell.length_b   1.000
_cell.length_c   1.000
_cell.angle_alpha   90.00
_cell.angle_beta   90.00
_cell.angle_gamma   90.00
#
_symmetry.space_group_name_H-M   'P 1'
#
loop_
_entity.id
_entity.type
_entity.pdbx_description
1 polymer ?
#
loop_
_entity_poly.entity_id
_entity_poly.type
_entity_poly.pdbx_seq_one_letter_code
_entity_poly.pdbx_strand_id
1 'polypeptide(L)'
;MSRSINNAGLNLVKKFEGFSPEAYLCPAGVLTIGYGHTGGVSPGQTMTKEEAEAVLRQDLAESVTHVERLITVPLTSNQFSALVSFVFNVGAGNLQSSTLKRKLNAGNYGAVPSELARWVKITDPVTKEKKTMRGLVRRRAAEAELWLTPDKADSAEGSVAMPQRVENADPHDDPAVPTIEQITNTMRRLGYKIFRGKDRTGHKRNYDLNIFGVRAANIRAGAFDDWIGVFWMNWDTGGWEFHIWNATTDPGTYWLNQPLNVSGTAILVPDQYRSSYQIGLHRNKYEALVQCKPIKVYRDNNKDDVLDMMPDTIQRGLFGINIHRASTDHRSVKVEKWSAGCQVIADPRCFARLMDICNLAEYEWGPIFSYTLLTQEQLAGQ
;
A
#
# COMPACT_ATOMS: atom_id res chain seq x y z
N MET A 1 -17.80 -16.59 -28.96
CA MET A 1 -18.34 -15.88 -27.78
C MET A 1 -17.46 -14.68 -27.54
N SER A 2 -18.02 -13.49 -27.34
CA SER A 2 -17.24 -12.32 -26.95
C SER A 2 -16.69 -12.55 -25.53
N ARG A 3 -15.40 -12.32 -25.35
CA ARG A 3 -14.70 -12.39 -24.06
C ARG A 3 -15.20 -11.26 -23.16
N SER A 4 -15.37 -11.55 -21.88
CA SER A 4 -15.70 -10.54 -20.87
C SER A 4 -14.50 -10.26 -19.97
N ILE A 5 -14.50 -9.08 -19.35
CA ILE A 5 -13.55 -8.79 -18.27
C ILE A 5 -13.84 -9.69 -17.08
N ASN A 6 -12.80 -10.27 -16.49
CA ASN A 6 -12.95 -11.08 -15.28
C ASN A 6 -13.05 -10.22 -14.02
N ASN A 7 -13.37 -10.85 -12.88
CA ASN A 7 -13.55 -10.13 -11.62
C ASN A 7 -12.27 -9.43 -11.13
N ALA A 8 -11.09 -9.99 -11.41
CA ALA A 8 -9.82 -9.37 -11.04
C ALA A 8 -9.60 -8.04 -11.81
N GLY A 9 -9.84 -8.04 -13.12
CA GLY A 9 -9.80 -6.84 -13.94
C GLY A 9 -10.86 -5.81 -13.56
N LEU A 10 -12.09 -6.24 -13.32
CA LEU A 10 -13.16 -5.34 -12.90
C LEU A 10 -12.84 -4.67 -11.55
N ASN A 11 -12.33 -5.43 -10.58
CA ASN A 11 -11.90 -4.89 -9.30
C ASN A 11 -10.73 -3.91 -9.45
N LEU A 12 -9.81 -4.18 -10.39
CA LEU A 12 -8.72 -3.26 -10.72
C LEU A 12 -9.28 -1.94 -11.25
N VAL A 13 -10.22 -1.95 -12.21
CA VAL A 13 -10.83 -0.72 -12.73
C VAL A 13 -11.55 0.04 -11.62
N LYS A 14 -12.42 -0.63 -10.84
CA LYS A 14 -13.14 -0.03 -9.71
C LYS A 14 -12.20 0.68 -8.72
N LYS A 15 -11.05 0.06 -8.42
CA LYS A 15 -10.02 0.63 -7.52
C LYS A 15 -9.45 1.95 -8.05
N PHE A 16 -9.25 2.08 -9.37
CA PHE A 16 -8.63 3.27 -9.96
C PHE A 16 -9.62 4.37 -10.33
N GLU A 17 -10.88 4.04 -10.65
CA GLU A 17 -11.91 5.05 -10.92
C GLU A 17 -12.50 5.63 -9.62
N GLY A 18 -12.59 4.82 -8.56
CA GLY A 18 -13.26 5.21 -7.32
C GLY A 18 -14.78 5.21 -7.47
N PHE A 19 -15.51 5.07 -6.35
CA PHE A 19 -16.98 5.03 -6.36
C PHE A 19 -17.55 6.33 -5.80
N SER A 20 -18.44 6.99 -6.56
CA SER A 20 -19.26 8.10 -6.10
C SER A 20 -20.74 7.68 -5.97
N PRO A 21 -21.31 7.65 -4.75
CA PRO A 21 -22.71 7.27 -4.55
C PRO A 21 -23.71 8.34 -5.01
N GLU A 22 -23.25 9.58 -5.21
CA GLU A 22 -24.07 10.71 -5.67
C GLU A 22 -23.43 11.38 -6.89
N ALA A 23 -24.25 11.96 -7.76
CA ALA A 23 -23.80 12.69 -8.92
C ALA A 23 -23.03 13.96 -8.53
N TYR A 24 -21.85 14.16 -9.11
CA TYR A 24 -20.99 15.33 -8.87
C TYR A 24 -20.48 15.93 -10.19
N LEU A 25 -20.07 17.19 -10.17
CA LEU A 25 -19.38 17.82 -11.31
C LEU A 25 -17.88 17.50 -11.23
N CYS A 26 -17.35 16.81 -12.24
CA CYS A 26 -15.91 16.60 -12.34
C CYS A 26 -15.18 17.91 -12.69
N PRO A 27 -13.84 17.98 -12.61
CA PRO A 27 -13.08 19.19 -12.94
C PRO A 27 -13.30 19.72 -14.38
N ALA A 28 -13.80 18.87 -15.29
CA ALA A 28 -14.18 19.25 -16.64
C ALA A 28 -15.62 19.80 -16.76
N GLY A 29 -16.35 19.91 -15.65
CA GLY A 29 -17.72 20.43 -15.62
C GLY A 29 -18.80 19.44 -16.05
N VAL A 30 -18.49 18.15 -16.13
CA VAL A 30 -19.42 17.08 -16.56
C VAL A 30 -19.99 16.35 -15.34
N LEU A 31 -21.30 16.12 -15.31
CA LEU A 31 -21.95 15.33 -14.28
C LEU A 31 -21.47 13.87 -14.34
N THR A 32 -21.00 13.37 -13.19
CA THR A 32 -20.34 12.07 -13.05
C THR A 32 -20.91 11.33 -11.84
N ILE A 33 -21.15 10.02 -11.94
CA ILE A 33 -21.64 9.17 -10.85
C ILE A 33 -21.00 7.77 -10.91
N GLY A 34 -21.03 7.01 -9.80
CA GLY A 34 -20.54 5.64 -9.77
C GLY A 34 -19.03 5.57 -10.01
N TYR A 35 -18.59 4.69 -10.91
CA TYR A 35 -17.18 4.52 -11.31
C TYR A 35 -16.81 5.37 -12.53
N GLY A 36 -17.07 6.68 -12.47
CA GLY A 36 -16.73 7.61 -13.54
C GLY A 36 -17.75 7.68 -14.69
N HIS A 37 -18.98 7.19 -14.48
CA HIS A 37 -20.03 7.22 -15.49
C HIS A 37 -20.57 8.63 -15.71
N THR A 38 -20.72 9.04 -16.97
CA THR A 38 -21.20 10.38 -17.37
C THR A 38 -22.45 10.35 -18.26
N GLY A 39 -22.90 9.17 -18.68
CA GLY A 39 -24.05 9.01 -19.57
C GLY A 39 -25.38 9.27 -18.87
N GLY A 40 -26.14 10.27 -19.32
CA GLY A 40 -27.50 10.50 -18.82
C GLY A 40 -27.61 10.83 -17.33
N VAL A 41 -26.52 11.31 -16.72
CA VAL A 41 -26.48 11.62 -15.28
C VAL A 41 -27.27 12.89 -14.98
N SER A 42 -28.15 12.83 -13.99
CA SER A 42 -28.96 13.97 -13.53
C SER A 42 -28.48 14.52 -12.18
N PRO A 43 -28.61 15.84 -11.90
CA PRO A 43 -28.30 16.39 -10.58
C PRO A 43 -29.10 15.72 -9.46
N GLY A 44 -28.43 15.38 -8.35
CA GLY A 44 -29.06 14.71 -7.21
C GLY A 44 -29.36 13.21 -7.40
N GLN A 45 -28.96 12.63 -8.55
CA GLN A 45 -29.03 11.19 -8.76
C GLN A 45 -28.10 10.48 -7.79
N THR A 46 -28.58 9.36 -7.24
CA THR A 46 -27.80 8.47 -6.37
C THR A 46 -27.70 7.08 -6.99
N MET A 47 -26.69 6.32 -6.57
CA MET A 47 -26.40 5.00 -7.12
C MET A 47 -25.77 4.09 -6.06
N THR A 48 -26.21 2.84 -6.00
CA THR A 48 -25.60 1.79 -5.16
C THR A 48 -24.32 1.23 -5.80
N LYS A 49 -23.52 0.48 -5.05
CA LYS A 49 -22.30 -0.15 -5.59
C LYS A 49 -22.63 -1.20 -6.65
N GLU A 50 -23.74 -1.90 -6.46
CA GLU A 50 -24.25 -2.95 -7.33
C GLU A 50 -24.70 -2.35 -8.67
N GLU A 51 -25.48 -1.27 -8.63
CA GLU A 51 -25.87 -0.52 -9.83
C GLU A 51 -24.67 0.08 -10.53
N ALA A 52 -23.74 0.69 -9.80
CA ALA A 52 -22.52 1.26 -10.37
C ALA A 52 -21.63 0.20 -11.02
N GLU A 53 -21.55 -1.01 -10.47
CA GLU A 53 -20.84 -2.11 -11.11
C GLU A 53 -21.52 -2.54 -12.42
N ALA A 54 -22.85 -2.63 -12.43
CA ALA A 54 -23.61 -2.96 -13.64
C ALA A 54 -23.38 -1.92 -14.74
N VAL A 55 -23.43 -0.64 -14.40
CA VAL A 55 -23.12 0.48 -15.31
C VAL A 55 -21.67 0.43 -15.79
N LEU A 56 -20.71 0.19 -14.88
CA LEU A 56 -19.30 0.08 -15.25
C LEU A 56 -19.05 -1.05 -16.26
N ARG A 57 -19.75 -2.19 -16.12
CA ARG A 57 -19.64 -3.29 -17.10
C ARG A 57 -20.14 -2.87 -18.49
N GLN A 58 -21.15 -2.00 -18.56
CA GLN A 58 -21.63 -1.43 -19.82
C GLN A 58 -20.61 -0.45 -20.41
N ASP A 59 -20.05 0.44 -19.58
CA ASP A 59 -19.01 1.39 -20.00
C ASP A 59 -17.74 0.69 -20.50
N LEU A 60 -17.42 -0.48 -19.94
CA LEU A 60 -16.28 -1.31 -20.37
C LEU A 60 -16.52 -2.05 -21.69
N ALA A 61 -17.76 -2.16 -22.18
CA ALA A 61 -18.10 -2.98 -23.35
C ALA A 61 -17.38 -2.50 -24.63
N GLU A 62 -17.23 -1.19 -24.80
CA GLU A 62 -16.47 -0.62 -25.92
C GLU A 62 -14.98 -0.97 -25.83
N SER A 63 -14.40 -0.90 -24.61
CA SER A 63 -13.01 -1.28 -24.37
C SER A 63 -12.75 -2.76 -24.65
N VAL A 64 -13.68 -3.63 -24.22
CA VAL A 64 -13.68 -5.08 -24.52
C VAL A 64 -13.63 -5.31 -26.03
N THR A 65 -14.56 -4.71 -26.76
CA THR A 65 -14.67 -4.87 -28.22
C THR A 65 -13.39 -4.40 -28.94
N HIS A 66 -12.80 -3.30 -28.46
CA HIS A 66 -11.54 -2.81 -29.03
C HIS A 66 -10.34 -3.71 -28.76
N VAL A 67 -10.23 -4.29 -27.56
CA VAL A 67 -9.16 -5.25 -27.27
C VAL A 67 -9.32 -6.49 -28.15
N GLU A 68 -10.54 -7.04 -28.26
CA GLU A 68 -10.83 -8.20 -29.12
C GLU A 68 -10.46 -7.94 -30.58
N ARG A 69 -10.77 -6.75 -31.10
CA ARG A 69 -10.47 -6.38 -32.49
C ARG A 69 -8.98 -6.13 -32.74
N LEU A 70 -8.28 -5.51 -31.78
CA LEU A 70 -6.92 -5.01 -31.99
C LEU A 70 -5.83 -6.04 -31.67
N ILE A 71 -6.10 -7.00 -30.78
CA ILE A 71 -5.13 -8.03 -30.38
C ILE A 71 -5.42 -9.33 -31.12
N THR A 72 -4.46 -9.79 -31.92
CA THR A 72 -4.63 -10.94 -32.81
C THR A 72 -4.02 -12.23 -32.26
N VAL A 73 -3.30 -12.15 -31.14
CA VAL A 73 -2.66 -13.29 -30.47
C VAL A 73 -3.53 -13.79 -29.31
N PRO A 74 -3.45 -15.08 -28.95
CA PRO A 74 -4.25 -15.61 -27.85
C PRO A 74 -3.84 -14.96 -26.53
N LEU A 75 -4.83 -14.52 -25.75
CA LEU A 75 -4.61 -13.99 -24.40
C LEU A 75 -5.27 -14.89 -23.35
N THR A 76 -4.68 -14.93 -22.16
CA THR A 76 -5.36 -15.40 -20.94
C THR A 76 -6.46 -14.40 -20.52
N SER A 77 -7.37 -14.82 -19.64
CA SER A 77 -8.42 -14.01 -19.04
C SER A 77 -7.85 -12.80 -18.29
N ASN A 78 -6.78 -13.00 -17.52
CA ASN A 78 -6.10 -11.91 -16.82
C ASN A 78 -5.39 -10.95 -17.79
N GLN A 79 -4.70 -11.46 -18.81
CA GLN A 79 -4.06 -10.64 -19.84
C GLN A 79 -5.07 -9.80 -20.61
N PHE A 80 -6.19 -10.41 -21.00
CA PHE A 80 -7.29 -9.71 -21.65
C PHE A 80 -7.83 -8.60 -20.74
N SER A 81 -8.12 -8.92 -19.49
CA SER A 81 -8.68 -7.99 -18.51
C SER A 81 -7.75 -6.82 -18.19
N ALA A 82 -6.43 -7.04 -18.14
CA ALA A 82 -5.44 -5.99 -17.98
C ALA A 82 -5.45 -4.99 -19.15
N LEU A 83 -5.56 -5.49 -20.39
CA LEU A 83 -5.67 -4.63 -21.57
C LEU A 83 -7.00 -3.89 -21.64
N VAL A 84 -8.10 -4.50 -21.18
CA VAL A 84 -9.39 -3.81 -21.09
C VAL A 84 -9.30 -2.63 -20.11
N SER A 85 -8.68 -2.82 -18.93
CA SER A 85 -8.42 -1.70 -18.00
C SER A 85 -7.54 -0.62 -18.63
N PHE A 86 -6.50 -1.01 -19.36
CA PHE A 86 -5.63 -0.07 -20.06
C PHE A 86 -6.41 0.76 -21.07
N VAL A 87 -7.18 0.11 -21.94
CA VAL A 87 -7.99 0.77 -22.97
C VAL A 87 -9.04 1.67 -22.35
N PHE A 88 -9.68 1.26 -21.26
CA PHE A 88 -10.62 2.11 -20.53
C PHE A 88 -9.94 3.39 -20.03
N ASN A 89 -8.70 3.30 -19.57
CA ASN A 89 -7.97 4.47 -19.06
C ASN A 89 -7.44 5.42 -20.14
N VAL A 90 -6.87 4.87 -21.23
CA VAL A 90 -6.16 5.69 -22.22
C VAL A 90 -6.91 5.83 -23.54
N GLY A 91 -7.99 5.11 -23.74
CA GLY A 91 -8.75 5.06 -24.98
C GLY A 91 -8.17 4.11 -26.03
N ALA A 92 -9.05 3.60 -26.90
CA ALA A 92 -8.69 2.57 -27.89
C ALA A 92 -7.73 3.07 -28.99
N GLY A 93 -7.79 4.35 -29.36
CA GLY A 93 -6.87 4.93 -30.34
C GLY A 93 -5.40 4.86 -29.89
N ASN A 94 -5.16 4.99 -28.58
CA ASN A 94 -3.83 4.85 -27.99
C ASN A 94 -3.34 3.40 -28.04
N LEU A 95 -4.18 2.40 -27.75
CA LEU A 95 -3.81 1.00 -27.97
C LEU A 95 -3.54 0.72 -29.46
N GLN A 96 -4.41 1.20 -30.36
CA GLN A 96 -4.32 0.95 -31.80
C GLN A 96 -2.97 1.39 -32.40
N SER A 97 -2.45 2.53 -31.96
CA SER A 97 -1.18 3.10 -32.44
C SER A 97 0.04 2.68 -31.61
N SER A 98 -0.16 1.97 -30.49
CA SER A 98 0.90 1.68 -29.52
C SER A 98 1.98 0.72 -30.02
N THR A 99 3.20 0.90 -29.49
CA THR A 99 4.26 -0.11 -29.59
C THR A 99 3.90 -1.39 -28.83
N LEU A 100 3.11 -1.28 -27.75
CA LEU A 100 2.53 -2.41 -27.02
C LEU A 100 1.80 -3.37 -27.95
N LYS A 101 0.78 -2.89 -28.68
CA LYS A 101 0.00 -3.71 -29.62
C LYS A 101 0.88 -4.36 -30.68
N ARG A 102 1.80 -3.60 -31.27
CA ARG A 102 2.73 -4.12 -32.30
C ARG A 102 3.59 -5.26 -31.77
N LYS A 103 4.18 -5.10 -30.59
CA LYS A 103 5.03 -6.14 -29.97
C LYS A 103 4.21 -7.36 -29.54
N LEU A 104 3.04 -7.13 -28.93
CA LEU A 104 2.15 -8.20 -28.50
C LEU A 104 1.65 -9.04 -29.68
N ASN A 105 1.16 -8.41 -30.75
CA ASN A 105 0.70 -9.13 -31.94
C ASN A 105 1.83 -9.86 -32.70
N ALA A 106 3.09 -9.49 -32.46
CA ALA A 106 4.26 -10.23 -32.92
C ALA A 106 4.65 -11.39 -31.98
N GLY A 107 3.82 -11.71 -30.98
CA GLY A 107 4.04 -12.80 -30.03
C GLY A 107 4.95 -12.44 -28.85
N ASN A 108 5.32 -11.16 -28.67
CA ASN A 108 6.19 -10.75 -27.55
C ASN A 108 5.37 -10.36 -26.32
N TYR A 109 4.86 -11.36 -25.61
CA TYR A 109 4.09 -11.19 -24.36
C TYR A 109 4.92 -10.56 -23.23
N GLY A 110 6.21 -10.90 -23.15
CA GLY A 110 7.12 -10.40 -22.10
C GLY A 110 7.38 -8.89 -22.18
N ALA A 111 7.18 -8.27 -23.34
CA ALA A 111 7.35 -6.83 -23.49
C ALA A 111 6.20 -6.01 -22.89
N VAL A 112 5.01 -6.60 -22.70
CA VAL A 112 3.78 -5.85 -22.35
C VAL A 112 3.91 -5.07 -21.04
N PRO A 113 4.41 -5.63 -19.91
CA PRO A 113 4.62 -4.86 -18.68
C PRO A 113 5.45 -3.59 -18.88
N SER A 114 6.57 -3.69 -19.61
CA SER A 114 7.43 -2.55 -19.89
C SER A 114 6.77 -1.52 -20.80
N GLU A 115 5.93 -1.96 -21.74
CA GLU A 115 5.20 -1.06 -22.63
C GLU A 115 4.06 -0.35 -21.90
N LEU A 116 3.36 -1.03 -20.96
CA LEU A 116 2.36 -0.39 -20.09
C LEU A 116 2.99 0.72 -19.26
N ALA A 117 4.17 0.49 -18.68
CA ALA A 117 4.89 1.46 -17.84
C ALA A 117 5.27 2.77 -18.56
N ARG A 118 5.19 2.82 -19.90
CA ARG A 118 5.43 4.05 -20.69
C ARG A 118 4.22 4.99 -20.68
N TRP A 119 3.02 4.49 -20.39
CA TRP A 119 1.76 5.22 -20.39
C TRP A 119 1.46 5.85 -19.04
N VAL A 120 2.41 6.66 -18.55
CA VAL A 120 2.36 7.26 -17.21
C VAL A 120 2.40 8.78 -17.22
N LYS A 121 2.35 9.39 -18.40
CA LYS A 121 2.50 10.85 -18.56
C LYS A 121 1.19 11.49 -19.01
N ILE A 122 0.88 12.65 -18.46
CA ILE A 122 -0.15 13.55 -18.98
C ILE A 122 0.52 14.80 -19.55
N THR A 123 -0.16 15.47 -20.48
CA THR A 123 0.26 16.78 -20.97
C THR A 123 -0.28 17.85 -20.05
N ASP A 124 0.59 18.69 -19.50
CA ASP A 124 0.18 19.85 -18.72
C ASP A 124 -0.60 20.83 -19.64
N PRO A 125 -1.83 21.21 -19.31
CA PRO A 125 -2.65 22.05 -20.19
C PRO A 125 -2.06 23.46 -20.37
N VAL A 126 -1.28 23.94 -19.40
CA VAL A 126 -0.67 25.27 -19.36
C VAL A 126 0.70 25.22 -20.03
N THR A 127 1.61 24.37 -19.55
CA THR A 127 3.01 24.36 -20.03
C THR A 127 3.20 23.55 -21.32
N LYS A 128 2.21 22.72 -21.68
CA LYS A 128 2.27 21.73 -22.78
C LYS A 128 3.35 20.67 -22.60
N GLU A 129 4.00 20.59 -21.45
CA GLU A 129 5.02 19.59 -21.16
C GLU A 129 4.40 18.26 -20.70
N LYS A 130 5.10 17.16 -20.95
CA LYS A 130 4.69 15.83 -20.49
C LYS A 130 5.16 15.59 -19.06
N LYS A 131 4.24 15.52 -18.11
CA LYS A 131 4.51 15.24 -16.70
C LYS A 131 4.12 13.81 -16.35
N THR A 132 5.02 13.08 -15.70
CA THR A 132 4.71 11.76 -15.14
C THR A 132 3.74 11.90 -13.98
N MET A 133 2.65 11.14 -14.01
CA MET A 133 1.62 11.10 -12.97
C MET A 133 1.74 9.85 -12.12
N ARG A 134 1.92 10.04 -10.82
CA ARG A 134 2.03 8.94 -9.84
C ARG A 134 0.83 7.98 -9.90
N GLY A 135 -0.39 8.50 -10.08
CA GLY A 135 -1.59 7.69 -10.25
C GLY A 135 -1.52 6.74 -11.44
N LEU A 136 -1.00 7.20 -12.59
CA LEU A 136 -0.82 6.37 -13.77
C LEU A 136 0.29 5.36 -13.58
N VAL A 137 1.43 5.72 -12.95
CA VAL A 137 2.49 4.76 -12.62
C VAL A 137 1.94 3.57 -11.82
N ARG A 138 1.16 3.84 -10.77
CA ARG A 138 0.52 2.80 -9.94
C ARG A 138 -0.47 1.95 -10.75
N ARG A 139 -1.30 2.59 -11.60
CA ARG A 139 -2.25 1.88 -12.48
C ARG A 139 -1.55 0.94 -13.47
N ARG A 140 -0.51 1.43 -14.14
CA ARG A 140 0.27 0.62 -15.09
C ARG A 140 0.97 -0.56 -14.41
N ALA A 141 1.46 -0.37 -13.18
CA ALA A 141 2.07 -1.45 -12.40
C ALA A 141 1.04 -2.54 -12.03
N ALA A 142 -0.14 -2.15 -11.54
CA ALA A 142 -1.21 -3.09 -11.19
C ALA A 142 -1.72 -3.89 -12.40
N GLU A 143 -1.86 -3.24 -13.57
CA GLU A 143 -2.23 -3.94 -14.79
C GLU A 143 -1.14 -4.88 -15.30
N ALA A 144 0.13 -4.51 -15.15
CA ALA A 144 1.26 -5.38 -15.47
C ALA A 144 1.33 -6.60 -14.53
N GLU A 145 1.02 -6.43 -13.26
CA GLU A 145 0.90 -7.53 -12.29
C GLU A 145 -0.25 -8.47 -12.66
N LEU A 146 -1.43 -7.91 -12.98
CA LEU A 146 -2.55 -8.71 -13.47
C LEU A 146 -2.17 -9.47 -14.75
N TRP A 147 -1.48 -8.83 -15.70
CA TRP A 147 -0.99 -9.45 -16.92
C TRP A 147 -0.07 -10.66 -16.69
N LEU A 148 0.78 -10.60 -15.65
CA LEU A 148 1.73 -11.65 -15.30
C LEU A 148 1.09 -12.78 -14.47
N THR A 149 -0.12 -12.56 -13.95
CA THR A 149 -0.83 -13.53 -13.10
C THR A 149 -1.47 -14.63 -13.97
N PRO A 150 -1.15 -15.92 -13.76
CA PRO A 150 -1.79 -17.02 -14.47
C PRO A 150 -3.31 -17.08 -14.21
N ASP A 151 -4.08 -17.54 -15.20
CA ASP A 151 -5.50 -17.84 -14.99
C ASP A 151 -5.65 -19.05 -14.06
N LYS A 152 -6.65 -19.04 -13.18
CA LYS A 152 -7.06 -20.27 -12.48
C LYS A 152 -7.66 -21.22 -13.53
N ALA A 153 -7.13 -22.44 -13.64
CA ALA A 153 -7.61 -23.42 -14.61
C ALA A 153 -9.07 -23.81 -14.36
N ASP A 154 -9.90 -23.80 -15.40
CA ASP A 154 -11.24 -24.38 -15.40
C ASP A 154 -11.15 -25.91 -15.36
N SER A 155 -11.59 -26.52 -14.27
CA SER A 155 -11.97 -27.94 -14.23
C SER A 155 -13.23 -28.12 -13.39
N ALA A 156 -14.25 -28.70 -14.02
CA ALA A 156 -15.57 -28.98 -13.48
C ALA A 156 -15.59 -30.06 -12.39
N GLU A 157 -16.48 -29.84 -11.43
CA GLU A 157 -17.14 -30.73 -10.45
C GLU A 157 -16.36 -31.85 -9.72
N GLY A 158 -16.28 -31.66 -8.40
CA GLY A 158 -15.97 -32.69 -7.42
C GLY A 158 -15.80 -32.05 -6.04
N SER A 159 -16.85 -32.10 -5.22
CA SER A 159 -16.90 -31.53 -3.86
C SER A 159 -15.71 -31.95 -3.00
N VAL A 160 -14.80 -31.02 -2.75
CA VAL A 160 -13.94 -31.00 -1.56
C VAL A 160 -13.90 -29.56 -1.07
N ALA A 161 -14.06 -29.38 0.24
CA ALA A 161 -14.17 -28.12 0.93
C ALA A 161 -13.20 -27.05 0.41
N MET A 162 -13.72 -25.82 0.33
CA MET A 162 -12.99 -24.60 -0.02
C MET A 162 -11.57 -24.62 0.53
N PRO A 163 -10.51 -24.40 -0.27
CA PRO A 163 -9.23 -24.04 0.30
C PRO A 163 -9.45 -22.71 1.02
N GLN A 164 -9.30 -22.77 2.34
CA GLN A 164 -9.31 -21.63 3.22
C GLN A 164 -8.33 -20.57 2.71
N ARG A 165 -8.70 -19.31 2.97
CA ARG A 165 -7.83 -18.15 3.21
C ARG A 165 -6.40 -18.36 2.72
N VAL A 166 -6.01 -17.68 1.64
CA VAL A 166 -4.60 -17.58 1.23
C VAL A 166 -3.80 -17.24 2.49
N GLU A 167 -3.07 -18.25 2.97
CA GLU A 167 -2.09 -18.09 4.02
C GLU A 167 -1.10 -17.06 3.49
N ASN A 168 -1.24 -15.83 3.99
CA ASN A 168 -0.04 -15.15 4.43
C ASN A 168 0.74 -16.20 5.22
N ALA A 169 2.06 -16.30 5.05
CA ALA A 169 2.87 -16.76 6.16
C ALA A 169 2.69 -15.72 7.28
N ASP A 170 1.54 -15.77 7.92
CA ASP A 170 1.08 -14.96 9.03
C ASP A 170 1.65 -15.66 10.27
N PRO A 171 2.38 -14.97 11.14
CA PRO A 171 2.84 -15.54 12.39
C PRO A 171 1.69 -15.69 13.40
N HIS A 172 0.45 -15.93 12.95
CA HIS A 172 -0.73 -15.99 13.82
C HIS A 172 -0.71 -17.14 14.83
N ASP A 173 0.15 -18.15 14.63
CA ASP A 173 0.40 -19.24 15.59
C ASP A 173 1.67 -19.05 16.43
N ASP A 174 2.41 -17.95 16.25
CA ASP A 174 3.50 -17.58 17.16
C ASP A 174 2.91 -16.86 18.37
N PRO A 175 2.96 -17.45 19.58
CA PRO A 175 2.41 -16.83 20.79
C PRO A 175 3.12 -15.51 21.15
N ALA A 176 4.26 -15.20 20.52
CA ALA A 176 4.94 -13.93 20.68
C ALA A 176 4.32 -12.76 19.89
N VAL A 177 3.38 -13.01 18.97
CA VAL A 177 2.72 -11.96 18.18
C VAL A 177 1.72 -11.18 19.05
N PRO A 178 1.88 -9.85 19.18
CA PRO A 178 0.94 -9.01 19.90
C PRO A 178 -0.48 -9.07 19.32
N THR A 179 -1.48 -9.26 20.18
CA THR A 179 -2.88 -9.15 19.80
C THR A 179 -3.31 -7.68 19.70
N ILE A 180 -4.35 -7.40 18.91
CA ILE A 180 -4.92 -6.05 18.86
C ILE A 180 -5.43 -5.57 20.23
N GLU A 181 -5.89 -6.47 21.09
CA GLU A 181 -6.31 -6.13 22.45
C GLU A 181 -5.13 -5.66 23.30
N GLN A 182 -4.00 -6.40 23.26
CA GLN A 182 -2.76 -5.99 23.93
C GLN A 182 -2.30 -4.60 23.47
N ILE A 183 -2.29 -4.36 22.15
CA ILE A 183 -1.90 -3.06 21.57
C ILE A 183 -2.86 -1.95 22.01
N THR A 184 -4.16 -2.13 21.81
CA THR A 184 -5.15 -1.07 22.09
C THR A 184 -5.31 -0.79 23.57
N ASN A 185 -5.21 -1.79 24.46
CA ASN A 185 -5.23 -1.59 25.90
C ASN A 185 -3.98 -0.85 26.37
N THR A 186 -2.81 -1.23 25.85
CA THR A 186 -1.55 -0.53 26.15
C THR A 186 -1.60 0.93 25.71
N MET A 187 -2.04 1.20 24.47
CA MET A 187 -2.20 2.57 23.97
C MET A 187 -3.16 3.39 24.84
N ARG A 188 -4.29 2.82 25.29
CA ARG A 188 -5.22 3.51 26.21
C ARG A 188 -4.57 3.82 27.55
N ARG A 189 -3.87 2.85 28.13
CA ARG A 189 -3.18 2.98 29.42
C ARG A 189 -2.11 4.07 29.38
N LEU A 190 -1.38 4.17 28.28
CA LEU A 190 -0.36 5.21 28.05
C LEU A 190 -0.95 6.55 27.60
N GLY A 191 -2.28 6.67 27.46
CA GLY A 191 -2.94 7.90 27.04
C GLY A 191 -2.76 8.26 25.55
N TYR A 192 -2.33 7.30 24.72
CA TYR A 192 -2.15 7.50 23.29
C TYR A 192 -3.49 7.57 22.55
N LYS A 193 -3.54 8.41 21.52
CA LYS A 193 -4.72 8.55 20.67
C LYS A 193 -4.90 7.29 19.83
N ILE A 194 -6.09 6.70 19.90
CA ILE A 194 -6.53 5.67 18.95
C ILE A 194 -7.48 6.31 17.95
N PHE A 195 -7.13 6.21 16.68
CA PHE A 195 -7.91 6.63 15.53
C PHE A 195 -9.02 5.61 15.26
N ARG A 196 -10.24 6.08 15.00
CA ARG A 196 -11.48 5.27 15.04
C ARG A 196 -12.39 5.47 13.83
N GLY A 197 -11.89 6.13 12.79
CA GLY A 197 -12.62 6.26 11.54
C GLY A 197 -13.79 7.23 11.62
N LYS A 198 -13.68 8.32 12.39
CA LYS A 198 -14.68 9.40 12.42
C LYS A 198 -14.02 10.72 12.07
N ASP A 199 -14.53 11.39 11.05
CA ASP A 199 -14.02 12.70 10.65
C ASP A 199 -14.48 13.81 11.60
N ARG A 200 -14.11 15.06 11.30
CA ARG A 200 -14.45 16.22 12.13
C ARG A 200 -15.96 16.49 12.23
N THR A 201 -16.75 15.99 11.28
CA THR A 201 -18.21 16.09 11.27
C THR A 201 -18.87 14.91 11.98
N GLY A 202 -18.09 13.88 12.34
CA GLY A 202 -18.57 12.63 12.93
C GLY A 202 -18.93 11.57 11.90
N HIS A 203 -18.75 11.83 10.59
CA HIS A 203 -19.00 10.86 9.54
C HIS A 203 -17.98 9.72 9.62
N LYS A 204 -18.48 8.48 9.44
CA LYS A 204 -17.69 7.26 9.58
C LYS A 204 -17.00 6.92 8.26
N ARG A 205 -15.69 6.71 8.28
CA ARG A 205 -14.91 6.28 7.11
C ARG A 205 -13.87 5.23 7.53
N ASN A 206 -13.55 4.31 6.63
CA ASN A 206 -12.52 3.29 6.88
C ASN A 206 -11.11 3.86 6.70
N TYR A 207 -10.08 3.09 7.03
CA TYR A 207 -8.67 3.44 6.84
C TYR A 207 -8.14 4.64 7.65
N ASP A 208 -8.77 4.96 8.78
CA ASP A 208 -8.20 5.90 9.77
C ASP A 208 -7.11 5.17 10.58
N LEU A 209 -5.90 5.14 10.02
CA LEU A 209 -4.86 4.19 10.41
C LEU A 209 -4.24 4.50 11.76
N ASN A 210 -4.03 3.45 12.54
CA ASN A 210 -3.10 3.40 13.65
C ASN A 210 -1.90 2.56 13.22
N ILE A 211 -0.82 3.21 12.76
CA ILE A 211 0.44 2.53 12.43
C ILE A 211 1.26 2.40 13.70
N PHE A 212 1.78 1.20 13.97
CA PHE A 212 2.50 0.93 15.20
C PHE A 212 3.72 0.02 15.01
N GLY A 213 4.63 0.05 15.97
CA GLY A 213 5.65 -0.95 16.16
C GLY A 213 5.65 -1.46 17.60
N VAL A 214 6.18 -2.67 17.80
CA VAL A 214 6.45 -3.25 19.12
C VAL A 214 7.90 -3.71 19.13
N ARG A 215 8.72 -3.03 19.94
CA ARG A 215 10.11 -3.41 20.21
C ARG A 215 10.15 -4.57 21.20
N ALA A 216 10.90 -5.61 20.90
CA ALA A 216 11.18 -6.73 21.76
C ALA A 216 11.96 -6.29 23.01
N ALA A 217 11.90 -7.09 24.08
CA ALA A 217 12.73 -6.85 25.26
C ALA A 217 14.23 -7.17 25.03
N ASN A 218 14.56 -7.78 23.89
CA ASN A 218 15.93 -8.11 23.54
C ASN A 218 16.71 -6.83 23.20
N ILE A 219 17.85 -6.65 23.86
CA ILE A 219 18.73 -5.48 23.68
C ILE A 219 19.92 -5.76 22.76
N ARG A 220 20.06 -6.99 22.24
CA ARG A 220 21.09 -7.34 21.26
C ARG A 220 20.55 -7.11 19.85
N ALA A 221 21.17 -6.18 19.15
CA ALA A 221 20.78 -5.81 17.80
C ALA A 221 21.04 -6.93 16.77
N GLY A 222 20.40 -6.81 15.61
CA GLY A 222 20.73 -7.60 14.41
C GLY A 222 19.68 -8.63 13.98
N ALA A 223 18.63 -8.84 14.77
CA ALA A 223 17.52 -9.72 14.45
C ALA A 223 16.27 -8.95 13.98
N PHE A 224 15.41 -9.62 13.23
CA PHE A 224 14.03 -9.19 13.01
C PHE A 224 13.14 -9.90 14.04
N ASP A 225 13.22 -9.47 15.29
CA ASP A 225 12.47 -9.99 16.44
C ASP A 225 11.38 -9.02 16.93
N ASP A 226 11.22 -7.89 16.25
CA ASP A 226 10.19 -6.90 16.50
C ASP A 226 8.98 -7.07 15.58
N TRP A 227 7.96 -6.26 15.85
CA TRP A 227 6.75 -6.18 15.05
C TRP A 227 6.48 -4.77 14.53
N ILE A 228 6.02 -4.67 13.29
CA ILE A 228 5.39 -3.46 12.75
C ILE A 228 4.01 -3.84 12.24
N GLY A 229 3.00 -3.03 12.54
CA GLY A 229 1.64 -3.31 12.13
C GLY A 229 0.81 -2.06 11.89
N VAL A 230 -0.42 -2.31 11.45
CA VAL A 230 -1.43 -1.28 11.22
C VAL A 230 -2.81 -1.83 11.57
N PHE A 231 -3.64 -0.98 12.16
CA PHE A 231 -5.03 -1.30 12.42
C PHE A 231 -5.95 -0.10 12.22
N TRP A 232 -7.21 -0.37 11.86
CA TRP A 232 -8.26 0.65 11.74
C TRP A 232 -9.63 0.05 12.04
N MET A 233 -10.58 0.90 12.44
CA MET A 233 -11.98 0.48 12.60
C MET A 233 -12.58 0.32 11.22
N ASN A 234 -12.99 -0.90 10.87
CA ASN A 234 -13.73 -1.18 9.65
C ASN A 234 -15.21 -1.11 9.95
N TRP A 235 -15.84 -0.03 9.47
CA TRP A 235 -17.26 0.23 9.67
C TRP A 235 -18.17 -0.64 8.82
N ASP A 236 -17.63 -1.32 7.80
CA ASP A 236 -18.40 -2.30 7.02
C ASP A 236 -18.60 -3.60 7.83
N THR A 237 -17.61 -3.97 8.66
CA THR A 237 -17.67 -5.18 9.51
C THR A 237 -18.01 -4.90 10.96
N GLY A 238 -17.89 -3.65 11.41
CA GLY A 238 -18.06 -3.24 12.80
C GLY A 238 -16.90 -3.63 13.72
N GLY A 239 -15.80 -4.16 13.16
CA GLY A 239 -14.64 -4.66 13.88
C GLY A 239 -13.35 -3.93 13.54
N TRP A 240 -12.27 -4.29 14.23
CA TRP A 240 -10.94 -3.83 13.86
C TRP A 240 -10.37 -4.69 12.74
N GLU A 241 -9.86 -4.06 11.70
CA GLU A 241 -8.90 -4.69 10.79
C GLU A 241 -7.52 -4.57 11.38
N PHE A 242 -6.74 -5.65 11.33
CA PHE A 242 -5.45 -5.76 11.99
C PHE A 242 -4.46 -6.52 11.11
N HIS A 243 -3.31 -5.89 10.86
CA HIS A 243 -2.19 -6.52 10.18
C HIS A 243 -0.91 -6.26 10.97
N ILE A 244 -0.07 -7.28 11.07
CA ILE A 244 1.20 -7.22 11.79
C ILE A 244 2.24 -8.06 11.06
N TRP A 245 3.48 -7.58 11.01
CA TRP A 245 4.55 -8.19 10.24
C TRP A 245 5.86 -8.18 11.01
N ASN A 246 6.66 -9.21 10.76
CA ASN A 246 8.00 -9.34 11.31
C ASN A 246 8.90 -8.19 10.82
N ALA A 247 9.54 -7.52 11.77
CA ALA A 247 10.25 -6.28 11.54
C ALA A 247 11.41 -6.11 12.53
N THR A 248 12.13 -5.01 12.39
CA THR A 248 13.03 -4.47 13.41
C THR A 248 12.73 -2.99 13.58
N THR A 249 12.80 -2.54 14.82
CA THR A 249 12.69 -1.17 15.30
C THR A 249 14.05 -0.63 15.74
N ASP A 250 15.07 -1.48 15.63
CA ASP A 250 16.41 -1.29 16.11
C ASP A 250 17.38 -1.03 14.95
N PRO A 251 18.50 -0.35 15.20
CA PRO A 251 19.59 -0.29 14.26
C PRO A 251 20.24 -1.67 14.09
N GLY A 252 20.86 -1.92 12.93
CA GLY A 252 21.70 -3.09 12.76
C GLY A 252 23.07 -2.91 13.42
N THR A 253 23.68 -4.03 13.81
CA THR A 253 25.03 -4.09 14.42
C THR A 253 26.08 -3.32 13.63
N TYR A 254 26.04 -3.38 12.29
CA TYR A 254 26.92 -2.59 11.44
C TYR A 254 26.90 -1.09 11.78
N TRP A 255 25.71 -0.52 12.00
CA TRP A 255 25.56 0.90 12.28
C TRP A 255 25.88 1.25 13.73
N LEU A 256 25.64 0.37 14.69
CA LEU A 256 26.11 0.58 16.07
C LEU A 256 27.64 0.68 16.13
N ASN A 257 28.34 -0.21 15.42
CA ASN A 257 29.80 -0.18 15.31
C ASN A 257 30.33 0.96 14.41
N GLN A 258 29.56 1.41 13.41
CA GLN A 258 29.94 2.46 12.45
C GLN A 258 28.87 3.56 12.35
N PRO A 259 28.67 4.39 13.39
CA PRO A 259 27.63 5.41 13.37
C PRO A 259 27.81 6.44 12.25
N LEU A 260 26.70 6.81 11.59
CA LEU A 260 26.68 7.89 10.60
C LEU A 260 26.82 9.29 11.23
N ASN A 261 26.54 9.39 12.54
CA ASN A 261 26.53 10.65 13.25
C ASN A 261 27.55 10.58 14.40
N VAL A 262 28.27 11.67 14.63
CA VAL A 262 29.28 11.78 15.70
C VAL A 262 28.71 11.60 17.10
N SER A 263 27.41 11.89 17.29
CA SER A 263 26.70 11.65 18.53
C SER A 263 26.30 10.19 18.73
N GLY A 264 26.43 9.33 17.71
CA GLY A 264 26.04 7.93 17.78
C GLY A 264 24.86 7.56 16.88
N THR A 265 24.58 6.26 16.84
CA THR A 265 23.49 5.64 16.08
C THR A 265 22.15 5.93 16.74
N ALA A 266 21.15 6.21 15.91
CA ALA A 266 19.83 6.60 16.38
C ALA A 266 19.01 5.35 16.75
N ILE A 267 18.38 5.39 17.92
CA ILE A 267 17.38 4.39 18.34
C ILE A 267 16.09 5.15 18.63
N LEU A 268 14.98 4.81 17.97
CA LEU A 268 13.71 5.53 18.15
C LEU A 268 13.20 5.37 19.59
N VAL A 269 12.90 6.48 20.27
CA VAL A 269 12.32 6.44 21.62
C VAL A 269 10.87 5.91 21.53
N PRO A 270 10.42 4.95 22.37
CA PRO A 270 9.01 4.56 22.43
C PRO A 270 8.11 5.76 22.76
N ASP A 271 7.19 6.08 21.86
CA ASP A 271 6.20 7.17 22.01
C ASP A 271 5.14 7.11 20.90
N GLN A 272 4.10 7.95 20.99
CA GLN A 272 3.21 8.27 19.89
C GLN A 272 3.64 9.54 19.14
N TYR A 273 4.16 9.36 17.92
CA TYR A 273 4.57 10.45 17.04
C TYR A 273 3.44 10.86 16.10
N ARG A 274 2.53 11.73 16.58
CA ARG A 274 1.37 12.18 15.80
C ARG A 274 1.78 13.00 14.57
N SER A 275 1.21 12.64 13.43
CA SER A 275 1.34 13.39 12.16
C SER A 275 2.78 13.60 11.72
N SER A 276 3.65 12.61 11.97
CA SER A 276 5.10 12.71 11.80
C SER A 276 5.65 11.93 10.61
N TYR A 277 4.78 11.21 9.88
CA TYR A 277 5.13 10.44 8.70
C TYR A 277 4.23 10.83 7.51
N GLN A 278 4.75 10.64 6.30
CA GLN A 278 4.01 10.77 5.05
C GLN A 278 4.56 9.79 4.02
N ILE A 279 3.83 9.51 2.95
CA ILE A 279 4.40 8.74 1.84
C ILE A 279 5.44 9.62 1.10
N GLY A 280 6.65 9.09 0.94
CA GLY A 280 7.74 9.76 0.23
C GLY A 280 8.84 8.79 -0.19
N LEU A 281 9.93 9.29 -0.76
CA LEU A 281 11.00 8.42 -1.27
C LEU A 281 12.05 8.10 -0.20
N HIS A 282 12.26 6.82 0.08
CA HIS A 282 13.41 6.37 0.85
C HIS A 282 14.66 6.36 -0.06
N ARG A 283 15.67 7.14 0.31
CA ARG A 283 16.95 7.29 -0.43
C ARG A 283 16.76 7.64 -1.93
N ASN A 284 15.68 8.33 -2.29
CA ASN A 284 15.29 8.63 -3.68
C ASN A 284 15.06 7.38 -4.57
N LYS A 285 14.82 6.20 -3.99
CA LYS A 285 14.73 4.93 -4.75
C LYS A 285 13.32 4.36 -4.84
N TYR A 286 12.57 4.33 -3.73
CA TYR A 286 11.24 3.73 -3.68
C TYR A 286 10.38 4.40 -2.60
N GLU A 287 9.05 4.28 -2.74
CA GLU A 287 8.11 4.85 -1.78
C GLU A 287 8.14 4.12 -0.44
N ALA A 288 8.08 4.91 0.64
CA ALA A 288 8.09 4.49 2.02
C ALA A 288 7.36 5.51 2.88
N LEU A 289 7.13 5.19 4.16
CA LEU A 289 6.71 6.21 5.12
C LEU A 289 7.95 6.96 5.58
N VAL A 290 8.06 8.22 5.17
CA VAL A 290 9.19 9.08 5.49
C VAL A 290 8.86 10.04 6.61
N GLN A 291 9.84 10.31 7.46
CA GLN A 291 9.72 11.30 8.53
C GLN A 291 9.45 12.69 7.94
N CYS A 292 8.39 13.36 8.40
CA CYS A 292 8.05 14.74 8.03
C CYS A 292 7.96 15.71 9.22
N LYS A 293 8.00 15.22 10.47
CA LYS A 293 8.10 16.06 11.68
C LYS A 293 9.14 15.55 12.68
N PRO A 294 9.62 16.41 13.60
CA PRO A 294 10.59 16.00 14.61
C PRO A 294 10.09 14.87 15.51
N ILE A 295 10.94 13.87 15.72
CA ILE A 295 10.74 12.73 16.64
C ILE A 295 11.89 12.69 17.65
N LYS A 296 11.82 11.79 18.65
CA LYS A 296 12.86 11.60 19.66
C LYS A 296 13.68 10.34 19.36
N VAL A 297 14.99 10.43 19.46
CA VAL A 297 15.89 9.28 19.36
C VAL A 297 16.87 9.27 20.52
N TYR A 298 17.21 8.09 21.03
CA TYR A 298 18.43 7.90 21.81
C TYR A 298 19.65 7.95 20.88
N ARG A 299 20.80 8.22 21.45
CA ARG A 299 22.08 8.29 20.73
C ARG A 299 23.08 7.33 21.36
N ASP A 300 23.33 6.24 20.65
CA ASP A 300 24.24 5.19 21.06
C ASP A 300 25.59 5.35 20.36
N ASN A 301 26.64 5.60 21.13
CA ASN A 301 27.98 5.92 20.60
C ASN A 301 29.08 5.07 21.23
N ASN A 302 28.74 4.02 21.97
CA ASN A 302 29.71 3.17 22.65
C ASN A 302 30.43 2.22 21.66
N LYS A 303 29.84 2.02 20.47
CA LYS A 303 30.30 1.16 19.38
C LYS A 303 30.40 -0.32 19.74
N ASP A 304 29.38 -0.85 20.38
CA ASP A 304 29.19 -2.29 20.54
C ASP A 304 27.87 -2.78 19.91
N ASP A 305 27.48 -4.02 20.18
CA ASP A 305 26.26 -4.63 19.63
C ASP A 305 25.06 -4.58 20.59
N VAL A 306 25.17 -3.81 21.68
CA VAL A 306 24.15 -3.65 22.73
C VAL A 306 23.47 -2.29 22.56
N LEU A 307 22.14 -2.28 22.59
CA LEU A 307 21.37 -1.05 22.43
C LEU A 307 21.38 -0.20 23.71
N ASP A 308 22.07 0.94 23.68
CA ASP A 308 22.09 1.90 24.79
C ASP A 308 21.00 2.97 24.66
N MET A 309 19.95 2.85 25.48
CA MET A 309 18.78 3.74 25.49
C MET A 309 18.78 4.69 26.69
N MET A 310 19.88 5.41 26.90
CA MET A 310 20.07 6.30 28.05
C MET A 310 19.26 7.61 27.91
N PRO A 311 18.41 8.00 28.89
CA PRO A 311 17.52 9.17 28.78
C PRO A 311 18.21 10.51 28.53
N ASP A 312 19.43 10.70 29.06
CA ASP A 312 20.25 11.90 28.88
C ASP A 312 20.82 12.05 27.44
N THR A 313 20.78 10.97 26.65
CA THR A 313 21.19 10.98 25.23
C THR A 313 20.07 11.36 24.27
N ILE A 314 18.85 11.58 24.77
CA ILE A 314 17.68 11.84 23.92
C ILE A 314 17.85 13.15 23.13
N GLN A 315 17.73 13.04 21.81
CA GLN A 315 17.68 14.18 20.89
C GLN A 315 16.32 14.24 20.20
N ARG A 316 15.84 15.45 19.91
CA ARG A 316 14.62 15.69 19.13
C ARG A 316 14.92 16.41 17.83
N GLY A 317 14.46 15.86 16.70
CA GLY A 317 14.79 16.43 15.39
C GLY A 317 14.31 15.61 14.20
N LEU A 318 14.70 16.06 13.01
CA LEU A 318 14.57 15.33 11.76
C LEU A 318 15.85 14.50 11.55
N PHE A 319 15.72 13.18 11.62
CA PHE A 319 16.86 12.26 11.54
C PHE A 319 16.76 11.31 10.34
N GLY A 320 15.65 11.34 9.58
CA GLY A 320 15.41 10.45 8.46
C GLY A 320 15.04 9.03 8.90
N ILE A 321 14.41 8.89 10.08
CA ILE A 321 13.88 7.62 10.57
C ILE A 321 12.63 7.29 9.77
N ASN A 322 12.77 6.43 8.77
CA ASN A 322 11.69 6.05 7.87
C ASN A 322 11.19 4.65 8.22
N ILE A 323 9.99 4.29 7.77
CA ILE A 323 9.47 2.92 7.80
C ILE A 323 9.59 2.32 6.40
N HIS A 324 10.43 1.30 6.22
CA HIS A 324 10.74 0.73 4.91
C HIS A 324 10.97 -0.79 4.91
N ARG A 325 11.17 -1.39 3.73
CA ARG A 325 11.55 -2.81 3.58
C ARG A 325 13.05 -3.04 3.73
N ALA A 326 13.43 -4.24 4.18
CA ALA A 326 14.83 -4.68 4.24
C ALA A 326 15.43 -4.90 2.85
N SER A 327 14.83 -5.76 2.02
CA SER A 327 15.35 -6.08 0.68
C SER A 327 14.37 -5.72 -0.43
N THR A 328 14.79 -5.91 -1.69
CA THR A 328 13.95 -5.67 -2.86
C THR A 328 13.08 -6.86 -3.27
N ASP A 329 13.50 -8.08 -2.96
CA ASP A 329 13.01 -9.31 -3.60
C ASP A 329 12.93 -10.54 -2.68
N HIS A 330 13.56 -10.53 -1.51
CA HIS A 330 13.55 -11.65 -0.57
C HIS A 330 13.33 -11.22 0.89
N ARG A 331 12.87 -12.13 1.74
CA ARG A 331 12.81 -11.87 3.18
C ARG A 331 14.23 -11.82 3.75
N SER A 332 14.58 -10.76 4.48
CA SER A 332 15.84 -10.70 5.21
C SER A 332 15.72 -11.39 6.57
N VAL A 333 16.77 -12.10 6.98
CA VAL A 333 16.88 -12.75 8.30
C VAL A 333 17.82 -12.02 9.25
N LYS A 334 18.58 -11.03 8.75
CA LYS A 334 19.49 -10.17 9.54
C LYS A 334 19.33 -8.70 9.18
N VAL A 335 19.45 -7.82 10.17
CA VAL A 335 19.25 -6.36 9.98
C VAL A 335 20.44 -5.69 9.30
N GLU A 336 21.67 -5.91 9.77
CA GLU A 336 22.90 -5.40 9.15
C GLU A 336 22.80 -3.92 8.71
N LYS A 337 23.01 -3.64 7.41
CA LYS A 337 23.01 -2.27 6.86
C LYS A 337 21.61 -1.70 6.62
N TRP A 338 20.56 -2.47 6.86
CA TRP A 338 19.19 -2.07 6.52
C TRP A 338 18.67 -0.96 7.43
N SER A 339 19.13 -0.85 8.68
CA SER A 339 18.65 0.15 9.63
C SER A 339 19.78 0.88 10.35
N ALA A 340 19.91 2.19 10.12
CA ALA A 340 20.69 3.10 10.98
C ALA A 340 19.80 3.78 12.05
N GLY A 341 18.68 3.13 12.40
CA GLY A 341 17.61 3.66 13.25
C GLY A 341 16.22 3.70 12.58
N CYS A 342 16.13 3.35 11.29
CA CYS A 342 14.86 3.21 10.58
C CYS A 342 14.05 2.02 11.13
N GLN A 343 12.76 2.00 10.85
CA GLN A 343 11.88 0.89 11.20
C GLN A 343 11.73 0.01 9.95
N VAL A 344 12.12 -1.27 10.02
CA VAL A 344 12.34 -2.07 8.82
C VAL A 344 11.52 -3.35 8.85
N ILE A 345 10.62 -3.52 7.88
CA ILE A 345 9.87 -4.77 7.67
C ILE A 345 10.76 -5.77 6.92
N ALA A 346 10.84 -7.00 7.44
CA ALA A 346 11.76 -8.04 6.96
C ALA A 346 11.45 -8.49 5.52
N ASP A 347 10.17 -8.64 5.19
CA ASP A 347 9.69 -9.14 3.90
C ASP A 347 9.17 -7.99 3.01
N PRO A 348 9.70 -7.83 1.78
CA PRO A 348 9.25 -6.80 0.85
C PRO A 348 7.77 -6.90 0.47
N ARG A 349 7.17 -8.09 0.49
CA ARG A 349 5.74 -8.32 0.17
C ARG A 349 4.84 -7.81 1.29
N CYS A 350 5.23 -8.04 2.54
CA CYS A 350 4.56 -7.47 3.72
C CYS A 350 4.64 -5.95 3.71
N PHE A 351 5.81 -5.39 3.37
CA PHE A 351 5.95 -3.96 3.21
C PHE A 351 5.10 -3.39 2.07
N ALA A 352 5.02 -4.06 0.92
CA ALA A 352 4.13 -3.65 -0.16
C ALA A 352 2.68 -3.58 0.31
N ARG A 353 2.25 -4.54 1.14
CA ARG A 353 0.92 -4.54 1.74
C ARG A 353 0.68 -3.34 2.68
N LEU A 354 1.65 -3.00 3.53
CA LEU A 354 1.58 -1.78 4.35
C LEU A 354 1.42 -0.54 3.45
N MET A 355 2.20 -0.45 2.37
CA MET A 355 2.13 0.69 1.46
C MET A 355 0.79 0.77 0.74
N ASP A 356 0.20 -0.34 0.31
CA ASP A 356 -1.16 -0.36 -0.27
C ASP A 356 -2.20 0.21 0.71
N ILE A 357 -2.14 -0.19 1.98
CA ILE A 357 -3.04 0.29 3.03
C ILE A 357 -2.83 1.80 3.27
N CYS A 358 -1.58 2.26 3.33
CA CYS A 358 -1.27 3.68 3.49
C CYS A 358 -1.74 4.52 2.29
N ASN A 359 -1.66 4.00 1.07
CA ASN A 359 -2.16 4.68 -0.13
C ASN A 359 -3.69 4.85 -0.10
N LEU A 360 -4.44 3.86 0.39
CA LEU A 360 -5.89 3.96 0.59
C LEU A 360 -6.22 5.00 1.67
N ALA A 361 -5.49 4.97 2.78
CA ALA A 361 -5.65 5.96 3.84
C ALA A 361 -5.30 7.39 3.41
N GLU A 362 -4.27 7.58 2.56
CA GLU A 362 -3.93 8.89 1.99
C GLU A 362 -5.11 9.47 1.19
N TYR A 363 -5.79 8.62 0.42
CA TYR A 363 -6.97 9.03 -0.35
C TYR A 363 -8.14 9.43 0.55
N GLU A 364 -8.42 8.66 1.61
CA GLU A 364 -9.57 8.88 2.51
C GLU A 364 -9.34 10.00 3.56
N TRP A 365 -8.14 10.08 4.12
CA TRP A 365 -7.81 10.90 5.30
C TRP A 365 -6.73 11.96 5.04
N GLY A 366 -6.05 11.90 3.91
CA GLY A 366 -4.95 12.79 3.57
C GLY A 366 -3.57 12.20 3.87
N PRO A 367 -2.49 12.89 3.46
CA PRO A 367 -1.17 12.27 3.26
C PRO A 367 -0.31 12.11 4.52
N ILE A 368 -0.88 12.39 5.70
CA ILE A 368 -0.12 12.50 6.95
C ILE A 368 -0.53 11.40 7.92
N PHE A 369 0.47 10.64 8.39
CA PHE A 369 0.29 9.49 9.26
C PHE A 369 0.91 9.72 10.64
N SER A 370 0.39 9.01 11.63
CA SER A 370 0.97 8.91 12.97
C SER A 370 1.58 7.52 13.14
N TYR A 371 2.70 7.45 13.86
CA TYR A 371 3.35 6.19 14.21
C TYR A 371 3.48 6.08 15.72
N THR A 372 3.14 4.93 16.28
CA THR A 372 3.27 4.66 17.73
C THR A 372 4.25 3.52 17.94
N LEU A 373 5.36 3.76 18.64
CA LEU A 373 6.28 2.71 19.03
C LEU A 373 6.01 2.30 20.48
N LEU A 374 5.66 1.04 20.68
CA LEU A 374 5.47 0.40 21.99
C LEU A 374 6.65 -0.54 22.27
N THR A 375 6.79 -0.98 23.52
CA THR A 375 7.72 -2.05 23.91
C THR A 375 6.96 -3.28 24.38
N GLN A 376 7.54 -4.47 24.23
CA GLN A 376 6.98 -5.72 24.73
C GLN A 376 6.72 -5.68 26.23
N GLU A 377 7.58 -5.00 27.00
CA GLU A 377 7.37 -4.76 28.43
C GLU A 377 6.11 -3.94 28.72
N GLN A 378 5.83 -2.91 27.90
CA GLN A 378 4.59 -2.13 27.98
C GLN A 378 3.35 -2.97 27.65
N LEU A 379 3.48 -4.03 26.86
CA LEU A 379 2.37 -4.95 26.57
C LEU A 379 2.13 -5.94 27.71
N ALA A 380 3.18 -6.33 28.43
CA ALA A 380 3.12 -7.36 29.49
C ALA A 380 2.54 -6.85 30.81
N GLY A 381 2.59 -5.55 31.09
CA GLY A 381 2.08 -4.98 32.35
C GLY A 381 0.56 -4.89 32.47
N GLN A 382 -0.18 -5.91 32.01
CA GLN A 382 -1.65 -5.96 32.11
C GLN A 382 -2.17 -5.99 33.54
#